data_AF-A0A1Y5ETV6-F1
#
_entry.id   AF-A0A1Y5ETV6-F1
#
_cell.length_a   1.000
_cell.length_b   1.000
_cell.length_c   1.000
_cell.angle_alpha   90.00
_cell.angle_beta   90.00
_cell.angle_gamma   90.00
#
_symmetry.space_group_name_H-M   'P 1'
#
loop_
_entity.id
_entity.type
_entity.pdbx_description
1 polymer ?
#
loop_
_entity_poly.entity_id
_entity_poly.type
_entity_poly.pdbx_seq_one_letter_code
_entity_poly.pdbx_strand_id
1 'polypeptide(L)'
;MLTHKQFFFRLWLVVLSLSASSANFAEELQQLSAQNVLVLYKNNDSHSKKIADYYAEKRHVPTAQVVSVDIKGSPSNINKKQFEAIIKQLKPSLTPDIKVILLTWHAPYRVECMSITSAFGLGFDKKYCSRPTKEIKGCHPTAISPYYNAASSTLWDSKTPFRLSMMLSGKTVSEAKNLIDRGIAADNSQPEADAYLVRSHDRSRSSRWPIFEKFAELWGERKGLTVNYVDDRPYKGKTRIKDKDKVMFYHTGLVTVPSIETNTYLPGAIAEHLTSGAGVGIDTNGQMKAFRWLEAGVTGSYGAVTEPCNYPAKFPNPQVLIPSYLDGKTLIEAYWKSVQQPGEGLFIGEPLARPWANVN
;
A
#
# COMPACT_ATOMS: atom_id res chain seq x y z
N MET A 1 52.67 -62.09 -40.08
CA MET A 1 53.67 -61.44 -39.19
C MET A 1 53.37 -59.95 -39.18
N LEU A 2 53.58 -59.26 -38.04
CA LEU A 2 53.22 -57.85 -37.76
C LEU A 2 51.70 -57.56 -37.74
N THR A 3 51.10 -56.85 -36.77
CA THR A 3 51.48 -56.63 -35.34
C THR A 3 50.22 -56.24 -34.56
N HIS A 4 50.09 -56.65 -33.29
CA HIS A 4 48.99 -56.26 -32.38
C HIS A 4 49.22 -54.90 -31.70
N LYS A 5 48.16 -54.38 -31.02
CA LYS A 5 48.03 -53.12 -30.23
C LYS A 5 47.79 -51.90 -31.15
N GLN A 6 46.86 -50.95 -30.90
CA GLN A 6 46.07 -50.54 -29.72
C GLN A 6 44.61 -50.19 -30.16
N PHE A 7 43.62 -49.79 -29.33
CA PHE A 7 43.53 -49.55 -27.88
C PHE A 7 42.17 -50.02 -27.29
N PHE A 8 41.48 -49.21 -26.47
CA PHE A 8 40.25 -49.52 -25.72
C PHE A 8 39.13 -48.45 -25.88
N PHE A 9 37.88 -48.93 -25.87
CA PHE A 9 36.67 -48.38 -25.21
C PHE A 9 35.85 -47.15 -25.70
N ARG A 10 34.53 -47.35 -25.53
CA ARG A 10 33.44 -46.40 -25.17
C ARG A 10 32.80 -45.49 -26.24
N LEU A 11 31.76 -46.07 -26.85
CA LEU A 11 30.40 -45.55 -26.92
C LEU A 11 30.13 -44.29 -26.08
N TRP A 12 29.63 -43.22 -26.72
CA TRP A 12 28.94 -42.09 -26.06
C TRP A 12 27.65 -41.78 -26.82
N LEU A 13 26.54 -41.63 -26.09
CA LEU A 13 25.28 -41.10 -26.62
C LEU A 13 25.37 -39.58 -26.74
N VAL A 14 24.75 -39.04 -27.80
CA VAL A 14 24.17 -37.69 -27.77
C VAL A 14 22.76 -37.80 -28.38
N VAL A 15 21.75 -38.00 -27.53
CA VAL A 15 20.35 -37.80 -27.90
C VAL A 15 19.99 -36.37 -27.52
N LEU A 16 19.49 -35.59 -28.48
CA LEU A 16 19.18 -34.18 -28.25
C LEU A 16 18.05 -33.99 -27.22
N SER A 17 18.22 -32.98 -26.38
CA SER A 17 17.26 -32.49 -25.39
C SER A 17 16.01 -31.89 -26.02
N LEU A 18 14.82 -32.33 -25.59
CA LEU A 18 13.52 -31.73 -25.93
C LEU A 18 12.57 -31.77 -24.72
N SER A 19 12.91 -31.03 -23.67
CA SER A 19 12.11 -30.99 -22.42
C SER A 19 12.39 -29.78 -21.52
N ALA A 20 12.13 -28.55 -22.00
CA ALA A 20 11.95 -27.36 -21.15
C ALA A 20 11.32 -26.17 -21.91
N SER A 21 10.03 -26.24 -22.27
CA SER A 21 9.34 -25.11 -22.95
C SER A 21 7.85 -24.96 -22.59
N SER A 22 7.45 -25.42 -21.40
CA SER A 22 6.08 -25.32 -20.88
C SER A 22 5.95 -24.51 -19.58
N ALA A 23 7.07 -24.04 -19.00
CA ALA A 23 7.04 -23.20 -17.79
C ALA A 23 6.82 -21.70 -18.10
N ASN A 24 7.24 -21.22 -19.27
CA ASN A 24 7.27 -19.78 -19.59
C ASN A 24 5.93 -19.18 -20.07
N PHE A 25 4.85 -19.97 -20.15
CA PHE A 25 3.51 -19.49 -20.56
C PHE A 25 2.54 -19.33 -19.38
N ALA A 26 2.93 -19.72 -18.17
CA ALA A 26 2.07 -19.64 -16.97
C ALA A 26 2.38 -18.44 -16.04
N GLU A 27 3.41 -17.64 -16.37
CA GLU A 27 3.84 -16.48 -15.59
C GLU A 27 3.50 -15.15 -16.29
N GLU A 28 2.35 -15.10 -16.98
CA GLU A 28 1.65 -13.84 -17.19
C GLU A 28 1.17 -13.35 -15.82
N LEU A 29 2.03 -12.59 -15.13
CA LEU A 29 1.72 -11.89 -13.90
C LEU A 29 0.41 -11.12 -14.12
N GLN A 30 -0.68 -11.54 -13.46
CA GLN A 30 -1.96 -10.81 -13.47
C GLN A 30 -1.76 -9.44 -12.80
N GLN A 31 -1.24 -8.51 -13.60
CA GLN A 31 -0.88 -7.17 -13.21
C GLN A 31 -2.16 -6.38 -13.02
N LEU A 32 -2.35 -5.77 -11.85
CA LEU A 32 -3.59 -5.05 -11.56
C LEU A 32 -3.78 -3.89 -12.54
N SER A 33 -4.97 -3.84 -13.11
CA SER A 33 -5.42 -2.83 -14.06
C SER A 33 -6.76 -2.25 -13.63
N ALA A 34 -7.27 -1.26 -14.37
CA ALA A 34 -8.59 -0.67 -14.13
C ALA A 34 -9.74 -1.69 -14.19
N GLN A 35 -9.59 -2.78 -14.96
CA GLN A 35 -10.57 -3.88 -15.02
C GLN A 35 -10.71 -4.60 -13.66
N ASN A 36 -9.72 -4.49 -12.77
CA ASN A 36 -9.73 -5.13 -11.45
C ASN A 36 -10.24 -4.21 -10.32
N VAL A 37 -10.60 -2.96 -10.61
CA VAL A 37 -10.96 -1.95 -9.60
C VAL A 37 -12.46 -1.69 -9.54
N LEU A 38 -13.07 -2.00 -8.41
CA LEU A 38 -14.41 -1.51 -8.05
C LEU A 38 -14.27 -0.15 -7.34
N VAL A 39 -14.82 0.90 -7.95
CA VAL A 39 -14.78 2.28 -7.44
C VAL A 39 -16.09 2.57 -6.71
N LEU A 40 -16.00 2.93 -5.43
CA LEU A 40 -17.15 3.21 -4.58
C LEU A 40 -17.27 4.71 -4.31
N TYR A 41 -18.50 5.23 -4.41
CA TYR A 41 -18.88 6.57 -3.95
C TYR A 41 -20.09 6.52 -3.02
N LYS A 42 -20.30 7.52 -2.16
CA LYS A 42 -21.47 7.55 -1.28
C LYS A 42 -22.70 8.05 -2.04
N ASN A 43 -23.84 7.40 -1.82
CA ASN A 43 -25.12 7.85 -2.39
C ASN A 43 -25.46 9.28 -1.91
N ASN A 44 -25.97 10.13 -2.81
CA ASN A 44 -26.28 11.55 -2.60
C ASN A 44 -25.08 12.44 -2.13
N ASP A 45 -23.83 12.02 -2.35
CA ASP A 45 -22.63 12.78 -1.98
C ASP A 45 -21.88 13.24 -3.25
N SER A 46 -22.07 14.51 -3.62
CA SER A 46 -21.48 15.07 -4.85
C SER A 46 -19.95 15.07 -4.86
N HIS A 47 -19.31 15.13 -3.69
CA HIS A 47 -17.85 15.15 -3.54
C HIS A 47 -17.24 13.81 -3.94
N SER A 48 -17.64 12.73 -3.27
CA SER A 48 -17.16 11.38 -3.59
C SER A 48 -17.59 10.92 -4.98
N LYS A 49 -18.81 11.27 -5.45
CA LYS A 49 -19.19 10.97 -6.84
C LYS A 49 -18.27 11.64 -7.86
N LYS A 50 -17.96 12.94 -7.72
CA LYS A 50 -17.04 13.64 -8.64
C LYS A 50 -15.62 13.07 -8.64
N ILE A 51 -15.16 12.54 -7.50
CA ILE A 51 -13.86 11.86 -7.38
C ILE A 51 -13.91 10.49 -8.08
N ALA A 52 -14.96 9.71 -7.87
CA ALA A 52 -15.17 8.42 -8.52
C ALA A 52 -15.29 8.53 -10.05
N ASP A 53 -16.11 9.48 -10.53
CA ASP A 53 -16.31 9.72 -11.95
C ASP A 53 -14.98 10.12 -12.62
N TYR A 54 -14.19 11.01 -11.99
CA TYR A 54 -12.89 11.43 -12.51
C TYR A 54 -11.84 10.31 -12.47
N TYR A 55 -11.78 9.53 -11.39
CA TYR A 55 -10.91 8.36 -11.32
C TYR A 55 -11.24 7.36 -12.44
N ALA A 56 -12.52 7.07 -12.63
CA ALA A 56 -12.98 6.13 -13.64
C ALA A 56 -12.69 6.61 -15.06
N GLU A 57 -12.90 7.89 -15.35
CA GLU A 57 -12.49 8.54 -16.60
C GLU A 57 -10.99 8.37 -16.84
N LYS A 58 -10.13 8.81 -15.91
CA LYS A 58 -8.68 8.88 -16.12
C LYS A 58 -7.98 7.52 -16.09
N ARG A 59 -8.47 6.56 -15.31
CA ARG A 59 -7.96 5.18 -15.28
C ARG A 59 -8.64 4.26 -16.30
N HIS A 60 -9.66 4.71 -17.02
CA HIS A 60 -10.49 3.88 -17.91
C HIS A 60 -11.15 2.69 -17.18
N VAL A 61 -11.68 2.93 -15.98
CA VAL A 61 -12.46 1.93 -15.23
C VAL A 61 -13.82 1.75 -15.92
N PRO A 62 -14.28 0.51 -16.18
CA PRO A 62 -15.61 0.28 -16.74
C PRO A 62 -16.72 0.92 -15.90
N THR A 63 -17.71 1.54 -16.55
CA THR A 63 -18.83 2.22 -15.87
C THR A 63 -19.60 1.29 -14.92
N ALA A 64 -19.70 0.00 -15.24
CA ALA A 64 -20.33 -1.02 -14.38
C ALA A 64 -19.59 -1.25 -13.04
N GLN A 65 -18.34 -0.79 -12.94
CA GLN A 65 -17.50 -0.88 -11.74
C GLN A 65 -17.50 0.41 -10.91
N VAL A 66 -18.36 1.40 -11.23
CA VAL A 66 -18.52 2.63 -10.46
C VAL A 66 -19.85 2.60 -9.70
N VAL A 67 -19.80 2.24 -8.42
CA VAL A 67 -20.99 1.82 -7.65
C VAL A 67 -21.25 2.73 -6.43
N SER A 68 -22.51 3.08 -6.21
CA SER A 68 -22.95 3.83 -5.03
C SER A 68 -23.10 2.92 -3.81
N VAL A 69 -22.77 3.44 -2.63
CA VAL A 69 -23.06 2.80 -1.33
C VAL A 69 -23.88 3.71 -0.42
N ASP A 70 -24.82 3.12 0.33
CA ASP A 70 -25.74 3.87 1.19
C ASP A 70 -25.13 4.18 2.57
N ILE A 71 -24.26 5.20 2.59
CA ILE A 71 -23.66 5.75 3.80
C ILE A 71 -24.24 7.15 4.06
N LYS A 72 -25.03 7.30 5.13
CA LYS A 72 -25.61 8.59 5.52
C LYS A 72 -24.55 9.53 6.11
N GLY A 73 -24.35 10.68 5.48
CA GLY A 73 -23.44 11.72 5.95
C GLY A 73 -21.96 11.30 5.87
N SER A 74 -21.17 11.77 6.83
CA SER A 74 -19.73 11.49 6.95
C SER A 74 -19.35 11.07 8.39
N PRO A 75 -19.95 9.99 8.93
CA PRO A 75 -19.58 9.49 10.25
C PRO A 75 -18.12 9.04 10.25
N SER A 76 -17.37 9.28 11.33
CA SER A 76 -16.00 8.79 11.46
C SER A 76 -15.93 7.25 11.50
N ASN A 77 -16.95 6.63 12.08
CA ASN A 77 -17.00 5.22 12.43
C ASN A 77 -18.40 4.64 12.15
N ILE A 78 -18.45 3.47 11.54
CA ILE A 78 -19.67 2.66 11.41
C ILE A 78 -19.57 1.37 12.23
N ASN A 79 -20.70 0.75 12.57
CA ASN A 79 -20.76 -0.53 13.27
C ASN A 79 -20.79 -1.73 12.31
N LYS A 80 -20.58 -2.94 12.84
CA LYS A 80 -20.60 -4.18 12.06
C LYS A 80 -21.86 -4.34 11.19
N LYS A 81 -23.05 -4.08 11.75
CA LYS A 81 -24.34 -4.22 11.03
C LYS A 81 -24.45 -3.26 9.83
N GLN A 82 -23.95 -2.03 9.97
CA GLN A 82 -23.88 -1.07 8.87
C GLN A 82 -22.91 -1.54 7.78
N PHE A 83 -21.75 -2.06 8.17
CA PHE A 83 -20.77 -2.60 7.23
C PHE A 83 -21.27 -3.84 6.49
N GLU A 84 -21.92 -4.78 7.19
CA GLU A 84 -22.57 -5.96 6.59
C GLU A 84 -23.66 -5.59 5.58
N ALA A 85 -24.41 -4.51 5.82
CA ALA A 85 -25.39 -4.00 4.86
C ALA A 85 -24.73 -3.49 3.57
N ILE A 86 -23.60 -2.77 3.68
CA ILE A 86 -22.80 -2.32 2.53
C ILE A 86 -22.25 -3.52 1.75
N ILE A 87 -21.68 -4.53 2.43
CA ILE A 87 -21.19 -5.74 1.76
C ILE A 87 -22.33 -6.50 1.06
N LYS A 88 -23.52 -6.56 1.67
CA LYS A 88 -24.72 -7.15 1.03
C LYS A 88 -25.15 -6.38 -0.23
N GLN A 89 -25.10 -5.05 -0.20
CA GLN A 89 -25.36 -4.18 -1.35
C GLN A 89 -24.36 -4.42 -2.49
N LEU A 90 -23.06 -4.56 -2.17
CA LEU A 90 -21.98 -4.72 -3.15
C LEU A 90 -21.85 -6.14 -3.72
N LYS A 91 -22.45 -7.16 -3.09
CA LYS A 91 -22.31 -8.57 -3.51
C LYS A 91 -22.48 -8.82 -5.02
N PRO A 92 -23.43 -8.21 -5.75
CA PRO A 92 -23.57 -8.42 -7.20
C PRO A 92 -22.40 -7.87 -8.03
N SER A 93 -21.70 -6.84 -7.54
CA SER A 93 -20.57 -6.19 -8.22
C SER A 93 -19.20 -6.79 -7.86
N LEU A 94 -19.13 -7.63 -6.82
CA LEU A 94 -17.90 -8.28 -6.37
C LEU A 94 -17.60 -9.56 -7.18
N THR A 95 -17.39 -9.41 -8.48
CA THR A 95 -17.02 -10.51 -9.39
C THR A 95 -15.64 -11.09 -9.04
N PRO A 96 -15.26 -12.27 -9.60
CA PRO A 96 -13.91 -12.83 -9.43
C PRO A 96 -12.79 -11.93 -9.94
N ASP A 97 -13.06 -11.07 -10.94
CA ASP A 97 -12.06 -10.21 -11.60
C ASP A 97 -11.77 -8.92 -10.84
N ILE A 98 -12.74 -8.43 -10.05
CA ILE A 98 -12.47 -7.38 -9.07
C ILE A 98 -11.45 -7.91 -8.07
N LYS A 99 -10.30 -7.22 -7.96
CA LYS A 99 -9.26 -7.49 -6.96
C LYS A 99 -9.05 -6.30 -6.01
N VAL A 100 -9.52 -5.11 -6.40
CA VAL A 100 -9.36 -3.84 -5.68
C VAL A 100 -10.71 -3.20 -5.38
N ILE A 101 -10.88 -2.64 -4.18
CA ILE A 101 -12.01 -1.80 -3.78
C ILE A 101 -11.48 -0.40 -3.39
N LEU A 102 -11.77 0.60 -4.23
CA LEU A 102 -11.38 2.00 -4.04
C LEU A 102 -12.51 2.82 -3.41
N LEU A 103 -12.25 3.47 -2.27
CA LEU A 103 -13.21 4.30 -1.54
C LEU A 103 -12.94 5.78 -1.85
N THR A 104 -13.89 6.49 -2.46
CA THR A 104 -13.65 7.88 -2.92
C THR A 104 -14.06 8.98 -1.93
N TRP A 105 -14.13 8.65 -0.64
CA TRP A 105 -14.54 9.52 0.46
C TRP A 105 -13.50 9.52 1.59
N HIS A 106 -13.45 10.57 2.42
CA HIS A 106 -12.56 10.63 3.59
C HIS A 106 -13.20 10.12 4.91
N ALA A 107 -14.52 9.91 4.94
CA ALA A 107 -15.24 9.35 6.10
C ALA A 107 -16.51 8.58 5.66
N PRO A 108 -16.82 7.41 6.24
CA PRO A 108 -16.12 6.73 7.34
C PRO A 108 -14.78 6.14 6.94
N TYR A 109 -13.84 6.17 7.90
CA TYR A 109 -12.51 5.56 7.82
C TYR A 109 -12.37 4.35 8.76
N ARG A 110 -13.39 4.05 9.59
CA ARG A 110 -13.36 2.99 10.60
C ARG A 110 -14.63 2.14 10.62
N VAL A 111 -14.47 0.84 10.85
CA VAL A 111 -15.55 -0.11 11.17
C VAL A 111 -15.25 -0.67 12.56
N GLU A 112 -15.99 -0.18 13.56
CA GLU A 112 -15.76 -0.42 15.00
C GLU A 112 -14.33 -0.17 15.46
N CYS A 113 -13.47 -1.18 15.39
CA CYS A 113 -12.06 -1.17 15.78
C CYS A 113 -11.08 -1.35 14.60
N MET A 114 -11.55 -1.82 13.44
CA MET A 114 -10.74 -1.96 12.22
C MET A 114 -10.78 -0.67 11.39
N SER A 115 -9.74 -0.40 10.59
CA SER A 115 -9.88 0.57 9.50
C SER A 115 -10.89 0.07 8.47
N ILE A 116 -11.53 0.98 7.74
CA ILE A 116 -12.51 0.59 6.73
C ILE A 116 -11.86 -0.16 5.55
N THR A 117 -10.64 0.23 5.15
CA THR A 117 -9.89 -0.49 4.10
C THR A 117 -9.54 -1.91 4.56
N SER A 118 -9.15 -2.09 5.82
CA SER A 118 -8.85 -3.41 6.35
C SER A 118 -10.09 -4.27 6.55
N ALA A 119 -11.23 -3.67 6.92
CA ALA A 119 -12.52 -4.36 6.98
C ALA A 119 -13.00 -4.81 5.58
N PHE A 120 -12.81 -3.99 4.54
CA PHE A 120 -13.11 -4.39 3.15
C PHE A 120 -12.20 -5.51 2.65
N GLY A 121 -10.90 -5.47 2.96
CA GLY A 121 -9.97 -6.47 2.43
C GLY A 121 -9.92 -7.80 3.17
N LEU A 122 -9.94 -7.77 4.49
CA LEU A 122 -9.84 -8.97 5.34
C LEU A 122 -11.19 -9.54 5.80
N GLY A 123 -12.28 -8.81 5.52
CA GLY A 123 -13.55 -8.95 6.22
C GLY A 123 -13.48 -8.35 7.64
N PHE A 124 -14.61 -7.86 8.15
CA PHE A 124 -14.66 -7.37 9.53
C PHE A 124 -14.60 -8.54 10.52
N ASP A 125 -13.49 -8.67 11.24
CA ASP A 125 -13.26 -9.69 12.26
C ASP A 125 -12.44 -9.10 13.42
N LYS A 126 -12.92 -9.34 14.64
CA LYS A 126 -12.31 -8.84 15.87
C LYS A 126 -10.88 -9.35 16.13
N LYS A 127 -10.45 -10.46 15.49
CA LYS A 127 -9.04 -10.89 15.53
C LYS A 127 -8.07 -9.86 14.95
N TYR A 128 -8.55 -8.92 14.14
CA TYR A 128 -7.78 -7.81 13.58
C TYR A 128 -7.77 -6.54 14.46
N CYS A 129 -8.32 -6.61 15.68
CA CYS A 129 -8.36 -5.48 16.60
C CYS A 129 -7.52 -5.75 17.86
N SER A 130 -6.69 -4.78 18.26
CA SER A 130 -5.88 -4.88 19.49
C SER A 130 -6.70 -4.71 20.77
N ARG A 131 -7.89 -4.13 20.64
CA ARG A 131 -8.90 -3.98 21.71
C ARG A 131 -10.27 -4.41 21.16
N PRO A 132 -10.52 -5.73 21.02
CA PRO A 132 -11.75 -6.23 20.39
C PRO A 132 -12.99 -6.08 21.29
N THR A 133 -12.80 -5.80 22.58
CA THR A 133 -13.85 -5.50 23.56
C THR A 133 -13.37 -4.38 24.50
N LYS A 134 -14.25 -3.84 25.36
CA LYS A 134 -13.89 -2.74 26.29
C LYS A 134 -13.13 -3.24 27.53
N GLU A 135 -13.26 -4.53 27.84
CA GLU A 135 -12.69 -5.20 28.99
C GLU A 135 -11.20 -5.53 28.77
N ILE A 136 -10.81 -5.73 27.50
CA ILE A 136 -9.42 -5.99 27.10
C ILE A 136 -8.63 -4.68 27.15
N LYS A 137 -7.92 -4.49 28.26
CA LYS A 137 -7.00 -3.37 28.50
C LYS A 137 -5.63 -3.63 27.86
N GLY A 138 -4.86 -2.56 27.75
CA GLY A 138 -3.48 -2.61 27.27
C GLY A 138 -3.37 -2.60 25.75
N CYS A 139 -2.39 -3.35 25.26
CA CYS A 139 -1.91 -3.29 23.89
C CYS A 139 -1.56 -4.69 23.42
N HIS A 140 -2.15 -5.11 22.31
CA HIS A 140 -2.05 -6.47 21.82
C HIS A 140 -1.70 -6.50 20.32
N PRO A 141 -0.95 -7.53 19.87
CA PRO A 141 -0.83 -7.83 18.45
C PRO A 141 -2.19 -8.22 17.87
N THR A 142 -2.34 -8.11 16.56
CA THR A 142 -3.53 -8.56 15.84
C THR A 142 -3.18 -9.71 14.90
N ALA A 143 -4.18 -10.40 14.36
CA ALA A 143 -3.95 -11.42 13.35
C ALA A 143 -3.15 -10.89 12.14
N ILE A 144 -2.32 -11.77 11.58
CA ILE A 144 -1.44 -11.48 10.45
C ILE A 144 -2.27 -11.46 9.16
N SER A 145 -1.97 -10.52 8.25
CA SER A 145 -2.54 -10.48 6.91
C SER A 145 -2.01 -11.64 6.06
N PRO A 146 -2.88 -12.42 5.39
CA PRO A 146 -2.43 -13.45 4.44
C PRO A 146 -1.71 -12.86 3.21
N TYR A 147 -1.82 -11.55 3.00
CA TYR A 147 -1.17 -10.84 1.90
C TYR A 147 0.26 -10.36 2.28
N TYR A 148 0.65 -10.40 3.56
CA TYR A 148 1.97 -9.92 4.00
C TYR A 148 3.10 -10.75 3.38
N ASN A 149 3.94 -10.08 2.57
CA ASN A 149 5.04 -10.68 1.82
C ASN A 149 4.70 -11.95 0.99
N ALA A 150 3.43 -12.22 0.69
CA ALA A 150 3.00 -13.41 -0.02
C ALA A 150 3.32 -13.36 -1.52
N ALA A 151 3.41 -14.51 -2.20
CA ALA A 151 3.61 -14.56 -3.65
C ALA A 151 2.33 -14.15 -4.39
N SER A 152 2.40 -13.33 -5.45
CA SER A 152 1.20 -12.85 -6.13
C SER A 152 0.36 -13.98 -6.74
N SER A 153 1.02 -15.07 -7.17
CA SER A 153 0.38 -16.30 -7.66
C SER A 153 -0.49 -17.02 -6.63
N THR A 154 -0.25 -16.84 -5.33
CA THR A 154 -1.03 -17.50 -4.26
C THR A 154 -2.17 -16.65 -3.72
N LEU A 155 -2.36 -15.41 -4.20
CA LEU A 155 -3.23 -14.41 -3.57
C LEU A 155 -4.57 -14.20 -4.27
N TRP A 156 -4.69 -14.63 -5.52
CA TRP A 156 -5.90 -14.44 -6.34
C TRP A 156 -6.77 -15.70 -6.46
N ASP A 157 -6.56 -16.71 -5.60
CA ASP A 157 -7.38 -17.92 -5.50
C ASP A 157 -8.88 -17.57 -5.40
N SER A 158 -9.69 -18.19 -6.23
CA SER A 158 -11.13 -17.99 -6.33
C SER A 158 -11.91 -18.45 -5.09
N LYS A 159 -11.33 -19.32 -4.24
CA LYS A 159 -12.02 -19.90 -3.07
C LYS A 159 -12.17 -18.95 -1.89
N THR A 160 -11.21 -18.05 -1.68
CA THR A 160 -11.27 -17.01 -0.62
C THR A 160 -10.67 -15.72 -1.19
N PRO A 161 -11.36 -15.05 -2.12
CA PRO A 161 -10.70 -14.09 -2.98
C PRO A 161 -10.53 -12.77 -2.21
N PHE A 162 -9.28 -12.44 -1.90
CA PHE A 162 -8.91 -11.20 -1.19
C PHE A 162 -9.29 -9.96 -2.01
N ARG A 163 -9.57 -8.83 -1.36
CA ARG A 163 -9.87 -7.55 -2.05
C ARG A 163 -9.00 -6.45 -1.48
N LEU A 164 -7.93 -6.07 -2.16
CA LEU A 164 -7.10 -4.95 -1.71
C LEU A 164 -7.96 -3.70 -1.63
N SER A 165 -7.86 -2.94 -0.54
CA SER A 165 -8.67 -1.74 -0.39
C SER A 165 -7.83 -0.52 -0.04
N MET A 166 -8.20 0.62 -0.62
CA MET A 166 -7.54 1.91 -0.46
C MET A 166 -8.58 3.01 -0.50
N MET A 167 -8.30 4.11 0.19
CA MET A 167 -9.14 5.31 0.23
C MET A 167 -8.45 6.47 -0.51
N LEU A 168 -9.17 7.12 -1.42
CA LEU A 168 -8.68 8.23 -2.23
C LEU A 168 -9.64 9.41 -2.07
N SER A 169 -9.19 10.47 -1.41
CA SER A 169 -9.98 11.68 -1.22
C SER A 169 -9.09 12.88 -0.89
N GLY A 170 -9.68 14.07 -0.95
CA GLY A 170 -9.11 15.34 -0.50
C GLY A 170 -10.18 16.18 0.22
N LYS A 171 -9.80 17.34 0.78
CA LYS A 171 -10.77 18.32 1.31
C LYS A 171 -11.60 18.89 0.18
N THR A 172 -10.96 19.14 -0.97
CA THR A 172 -11.61 19.57 -2.20
C THR A 172 -11.57 18.47 -3.27
N VAL A 173 -12.50 18.52 -4.23
CA VAL A 173 -12.45 17.64 -5.41
C VAL A 173 -11.15 17.89 -6.19
N SER A 174 -10.66 19.13 -6.24
CA SER A 174 -9.42 19.47 -6.96
C SER A 174 -8.18 18.78 -6.37
N GLU A 175 -8.04 18.74 -5.04
CA GLU A 175 -6.95 18.00 -4.38
C GLU A 175 -6.98 16.51 -4.73
N ALA A 176 -8.18 15.91 -4.73
CA ALA A 176 -8.35 14.51 -5.11
C ALA A 176 -8.04 14.26 -6.60
N LYS A 177 -8.39 15.18 -7.50
CA LYS A 177 -7.97 15.11 -8.91
C LYS A 177 -6.45 15.18 -9.05
N ASN A 178 -5.79 16.13 -8.39
CA ASN A 178 -4.33 16.27 -8.39
C ASN A 178 -3.63 15.00 -7.90
N LEU A 179 -4.22 14.28 -6.92
CA LEU A 179 -3.72 12.99 -6.45
C LEU A 179 -3.87 11.87 -7.51
N ILE A 180 -5.00 11.85 -8.23
CA ILE A 180 -5.27 10.89 -9.32
C ILE A 180 -4.28 11.12 -10.48
N ASP A 181 -4.17 12.37 -10.92
CA ASP A 181 -3.28 12.76 -12.02
C ASP A 181 -1.82 12.46 -11.68
N ARG A 182 -1.41 12.68 -10.42
CA ARG A 182 -0.09 12.32 -9.89
C ARG A 182 0.16 10.81 -9.87
N GLY A 183 -0.84 10.00 -9.52
CA GLY A 183 -0.73 8.54 -9.58
C GLY A 183 -0.61 8.00 -11.00
N ILE A 184 -1.25 8.65 -11.97
CA ILE A 184 -1.13 8.32 -13.39
C ILE A 184 0.23 8.77 -13.96
N ALA A 185 0.68 9.99 -13.62
CA ALA A 185 2.00 10.50 -14.00
C ALA A 185 3.17 9.69 -13.40
N ALA A 186 2.89 8.83 -12.42
CA ALA A 186 3.84 7.88 -11.89
C ALA A 186 4.12 6.74 -12.86
N ASP A 187 3.15 6.30 -13.65
CA ASP A 187 3.20 5.00 -14.33
C ASP A 187 4.36 4.90 -15.33
N ASN A 188 5.20 3.88 -15.14
CA ASN A 188 6.39 3.64 -15.95
C ASN A 188 7.37 4.83 -16.03
N SER A 189 7.38 5.72 -15.03
CA SER A 189 8.30 6.86 -14.98
C SER A 189 9.76 6.47 -14.73
N GLN A 190 10.03 5.25 -14.25
CA GLN A 190 11.38 4.70 -13.95
C GLN A 190 12.34 5.71 -13.30
N PRO A 191 11.97 6.35 -12.16
CA PRO A 191 12.64 7.56 -11.72
C PRO A 191 13.93 7.31 -10.93
N GLU A 192 14.91 8.18 -11.17
CA GLU A 192 16.05 8.41 -10.27
C GLU A 192 15.57 9.13 -9.01
N ALA A 193 15.75 8.52 -7.83
CA ALA A 193 15.03 8.91 -6.62
C ALA A 193 15.72 8.56 -5.29
N ASP A 194 15.31 9.27 -4.23
CA ASP A 194 15.71 9.01 -2.85
C ASP A 194 14.60 8.36 -2.02
N ALA A 195 14.98 7.39 -1.20
CA ALA A 195 14.25 6.95 -0.02
C ALA A 195 14.91 7.48 1.26
N TYR A 196 14.12 8.05 2.18
CA TYR A 196 14.56 8.53 3.48
C TYR A 196 13.90 7.74 4.61
N LEU A 197 14.68 6.91 5.30
CA LEU A 197 14.23 6.07 6.41
C LEU A 197 14.76 6.66 7.73
N VAL A 198 13.90 7.38 8.43
CA VAL A 198 14.32 8.31 9.48
C VAL A 198 14.03 7.79 10.88
N ARG A 199 15.06 7.74 11.71
CA ARG A 199 14.95 7.57 13.16
C ARG A 199 14.78 8.95 13.80
N SER A 200 13.65 9.20 14.45
CA SER A 200 13.39 10.47 15.11
C SER A 200 13.91 10.46 16.56
N HIS A 201 13.82 11.62 17.23
CA HIS A 201 14.04 11.74 18.67
C HIS A 201 12.93 11.07 19.52
N ASP A 202 11.77 10.73 18.94
CA ASP A 202 10.74 9.96 19.62
C ASP A 202 11.09 8.46 19.56
N ARG A 203 11.63 7.94 20.67
CA ARG A 203 11.96 6.52 20.85
C ARG A 203 10.73 5.61 20.71
N SER A 204 9.56 6.07 21.15
CA SER A 204 8.30 5.32 21.13
C SER A 204 7.55 5.39 19.80
N ARG A 205 8.08 6.12 18.81
CA ARG A 205 7.59 6.13 17.42
C ARG A 205 8.65 5.73 16.41
N SER A 206 9.91 5.62 16.82
CA SER A 206 11.00 5.15 15.96
C SER A 206 11.25 3.65 16.07
N SER A 207 10.31 2.82 16.53
CA SER A 207 10.54 1.37 16.77
C SER A 207 11.08 0.59 15.57
N ARG A 208 10.78 1.03 14.34
CA ARG A 208 11.28 0.47 13.08
C ARG A 208 12.74 0.84 12.76
N TRP A 209 13.41 1.69 13.55
CA TRP A 209 14.76 2.17 13.24
C TRP A 209 15.83 1.09 12.98
N PRO A 210 15.85 -0.09 13.65
CA PRO A 210 16.86 -1.11 13.34
C PRO A 210 16.65 -1.74 11.96
N ILE A 211 15.39 -1.85 11.53
CA ILE A 211 15.01 -2.31 10.18
C ILE A 211 15.47 -1.27 9.15
N PHE A 212 15.28 0.03 9.46
CA PHE A 212 15.66 1.13 8.57
C PHE A 212 17.18 1.19 8.34
N GLU A 213 17.95 1.17 9.43
CA GLU A 213 19.41 1.19 9.40
C GLU A 213 19.96 -0.02 8.62
N LYS A 214 19.55 -1.24 8.99
CA LYS A 214 20.06 -2.45 8.35
C LYS A 214 19.60 -2.62 6.90
N PHE A 215 18.42 -2.12 6.54
CA PHE A 215 17.98 -2.14 5.14
C PHE A 215 18.76 -1.16 4.28
N ALA A 216 19.00 0.07 4.75
CA ALA A 216 19.81 1.04 4.02
C ALA A 216 21.25 0.54 3.80
N GLU A 217 21.86 -0.04 4.84
CA GLU A 217 23.20 -0.66 4.77
C GLU A 217 23.29 -1.77 3.70
N LEU A 218 22.25 -2.60 3.56
CA LEU A 218 22.23 -3.74 2.64
C LEU A 218 21.62 -3.44 1.26
N TRP A 219 21.06 -2.25 1.05
CA TRP A 219 20.35 -1.92 -0.18
C TRP A 219 21.32 -1.81 -1.36
N GLY A 220 22.37 -1.00 -1.22
CA GLY A 220 23.21 -0.60 -2.36
C GLY A 220 22.48 0.39 -3.27
N GLU A 221 22.71 0.32 -4.58
CA GLU A 221 22.00 1.11 -5.58
C GLU A 221 21.18 0.15 -6.47
N ARG A 222 19.87 0.40 -6.66
CA ARG A 222 18.98 -0.49 -7.44
C ARG A 222 17.90 0.30 -8.16
N LYS A 223 17.79 0.14 -9.49
CA LYS A 223 16.76 0.76 -10.36
C LYS A 223 16.55 2.27 -10.09
N GLY A 224 17.64 3.03 -9.98
CA GLY A 224 17.62 4.47 -9.72
C GLY A 224 17.23 4.89 -8.29
N LEU A 225 17.02 3.95 -7.36
CA LEU A 225 16.68 4.26 -5.97
C LEU A 225 17.87 4.15 -5.03
N THR A 226 18.23 5.27 -4.39
CA THR A 226 19.15 5.33 -3.25
C THR A 226 18.34 5.28 -1.93
N VAL A 227 18.76 4.44 -0.98
CA VAL A 227 18.09 4.33 0.34
C VAL A 227 18.98 4.92 1.44
N ASN A 228 18.54 6.04 1.98
CA ASN A 228 19.23 6.82 3.00
C ASN A 228 18.63 6.52 4.39
N TYR A 229 19.43 5.98 5.31
CA TYR A 229 19.10 5.98 6.73
C TYR A 229 19.54 7.30 7.39
N VAL A 230 18.65 7.91 8.17
CA VAL A 230 18.86 9.24 8.75
C VAL A 230 18.53 9.25 10.24
N ASP A 231 19.54 9.41 11.09
CA ASP A 231 19.40 9.44 12.55
C ASP A 231 19.17 10.86 13.09
N ASP A 232 17.92 11.30 13.07
CA ASP A 232 17.47 12.62 13.55
C ASP A 232 17.25 12.69 15.08
N ARG A 233 17.76 11.72 15.86
CA ARG A 233 17.71 11.78 17.34
C ARG A 233 18.21 13.11 17.95
N PRO A 234 19.27 13.76 17.44
CA PRO A 234 19.71 15.06 17.98
C PRO A 234 18.78 16.22 17.62
N TYR A 235 18.00 16.10 16.54
CA TYR A 235 17.21 17.19 15.94
C TYR A 235 15.80 17.26 16.53
N LYS A 236 15.69 17.61 17.82
CA LYS A 236 14.40 17.77 18.50
C LYS A 236 13.52 18.81 17.80
N GLY A 237 12.26 18.44 17.51
CA GLY A 237 11.28 19.30 16.82
C GLY A 237 11.62 19.68 15.37
N LYS A 238 12.65 19.08 14.77
CA LYS A 238 13.13 19.36 13.39
C LYS A 238 13.37 18.05 12.64
N THR A 239 13.69 18.15 11.35
CA THR A 239 14.24 17.03 10.57
C THR A 239 15.31 17.54 9.60
N ARG A 240 16.21 16.66 9.16
CA ARG A 240 17.10 16.91 8.02
C ARG A 240 16.44 16.64 6.66
N ILE A 241 15.22 16.08 6.63
CA ILE A 241 14.42 15.89 5.41
C ILE A 241 13.61 17.16 5.13
N LYS A 242 14.34 18.21 4.77
CA LYS A 242 13.84 19.51 4.33
C LYS A 242 14.58 19.88 3.06
N ASP A 243 13.94 20.65 2.19
CA ASP A 243 14.52 21.13 0.94
C ASP A 243 15.12 19.98 0.10
N LYS A 244 14.49 18.78 0.15
CA LYS A 244 14.93 17.58 -0.56
C LYS A 244 14.23 17.42 -1.89
N ASP A 245 14.99 17.22 -2.94
CA ASP A 245 14.46 16.85 -4.24
C ASP A 245 14.29 15.32 -4.40
N LYS A 246 13.50 14.93 -5.40
CA LYS A 246 13.35 13.54 -5.87
C LYS A 246 12.93 12.55 -4.77
N VAL A 247 12.15 12.99 -3.79
CA VAL A 247 11.72 12.14 -2.67
C VAL A 247 10.67 11.14 -3.16
N MET A 248 11.00 9.86 -3.10
CA MET A 248 10.11 8.76 -3.48
C MET A 248 9.64 7.95 -2.26
N PHE A 249 10.47 7.81 -1.22
CA PHE A 249 10.01 7.27 0.06
C PHE A 249 10.40 8.16 1.24
N TYR A 250 9.49 8.37 2.19
CA TYR A 250 9.82 9.01 3.48
C TYR A 250 9.09 8.33 4.63
N HIS A 251 9.82 7.55 5.42
CA HIS A 251 9.30 6.88 6.63
C HIS A 251 9.90 7.55 7.88
N THR A 252 9.06 7.90 8.86
CA THR A 252 9.53 8.57 10.09
C THR A 252 8.72 8.20 11.34
N GLY A 253 9.23 8.59 12.51
CA GLY A 253 8.56 8.46 13.81
C GLY A 253 8.18 9.80 14.43
N LEU A 254 7.92 10.85 13.65
CA LEU A 254 7.51 12.16 14.16
C LEU A 254 5.99 12.25 14.32
N VAL A 255 5.51 12.91 15.39
CA VAL A 255 4.08 13.20 15.62
C VAL A 255 3.51 14.20 14.61
N THR A 256 4.36 15.14 14.19
CA THR A 256 4.15 16.13 13.14
C THR A 256 5.46 16.26 12.39
N VAL A 257 5.43 16.17 11.06
CA VAL A 257 6.62 16.28 10.22
C VAL A 257 6.85 17.74 9.85
N PRO A 258 7.91 18.40 10.36
CA PRO A 258 8.22 19.77 10.01
C PRO A 258 8.81 19.82 8.59
N SER A 259 8.62 20.94 7.89
CA SER A 259 9.14 21.16 6.53
C SER A 259 8.63 20.17 5.46
N ILE A 260 7.51 19.48 5.71
CA ILE A 260 6.90 18.53 4.76
C ILE A 260 6.72 19.13 3.36
N GLU A 261 6.14 20.33 3.28
CA GLU A 261 5.89 21.08 2.03
C GLU A 261 7.17 21.60 1.32
N THR A 262 8.36 21.45 1.92
CA THR A 262 9.62 21.95 1.32
C THR A 262 10.30 20.93 0.42
N ASN A 263 9.82 19.68 0.41
CA ASN A 263 10.43 18.59 -0.35
C ASN A 263 9.69 18.36 -1.67
N THR A 264 10.44 18.11 -2.75
CA THR A 264 9.90 17.73 -4.06
C THR A 264 9.63 16.22 -4.07
N TYR A 265 8.40 15.82 -3.77
CA TYR A 265 7.95 14.44 -3.89
C TYR A 265 7.67 14.07 -5.35
N LEU A 266 8.12 12.90 -5.78
CA LEU A 266 7.91 12.42 -7.14
C LEU A 266 6.50 11.81 -7.34
N PRO A 267 5.96 11.82 -8.57
CA PRO A 267 4.84 10.97 -8.94
C PRO A 267 5.09 9.51 -8.52
N GLY A 268 4.13 8.92 -7.81
CA GLY A 268 4.25 7.59 -7.23
C GLY A 268 4.83 7.54 -5.81
N ALA A 269 5.33 8.65 -5.25
CA ALA A 269 5.95 8.68 -3.93
C ALA A 269 5.06 8.16 -2.79
N ILE A 270 5.69 7.56 -1.79
CA ILE A 270 5.08 6.90 -0.64
C ILE A 270 5.68 7.46 0.66
N ALA A 271 4.86 8.03 1.54
CA ALA A 271 5.34 8.58 2.80
C ALA A 271 4.39 8.28 3.97
N GLU A 272 4.96 7.99 5.13
CA GLU A 272 4.19 7.73 6.34
C GLU A 272 4.98 8.07 7.60
N HIS A 273 4.23 8.22 8.69
CA HIS A 273 4.77 8.46 10.01
C HIS A 273 4.11 7.54 11.03
N LEU A 274 4.94 6.90 11.85
CA LEU A 274 4.47 6.05 12.94
C LEU A 274 3.89 6.95 14.04
N THR A 275 2.58 7.24 13.98
CA THR A 275 1.88 7.91 15.07
C THR A 275 0.45 7.43 15.24
N SER A 276 -0.05 7.58 16.46
CA SER A 276 -1.38 7.15 16.88
C SER A 276 -2.45 8.01 16.20
N GLY A 277 -3.49 7.38 15.65
CA GLY A 277 -4.57 8.12 15.03
C GLY A 277 -4.22 8.89 13.75
N ALA A 278 -3.09 8.58 13.08
CA ALA A 278 -2.74 9.19 11.79
C ALA A 278 -3.81 8.96 10.71
N GLY A 279 -4.52 7.84 10.75
CA GLY A 279 -5.63 7.50 9.85
C GLY A 279 -7.00 8.04 10.29
N VAL A 280 -7.06 8.91 11.30
CA VAL A 280 -8.32 9.45 11.84
C VAL A 280 -8.80 10.62 10.97
N GLY A 281 -9.23 10.29 9.75
CA GLY A 281 -9.82 11.24 8.80
C GLY A 281 -8.87 12.36 8.34
N ILE A 282 -9.49 13.46 7.90
CA ILE A 282 -8.83 14.62 7.28
C ILE A 282 -8.87 15.88 8.17
N ASP A 283 -9.12 15.74 9.47
CA ASP A 283 -9.07 16.86 10.41
C ASP A 283 -7.61 17.32 10.70
N THR A 284 -7.48 18.35 11.54
CA THR A 284 -6.20 18.92 11.98
C THR A 284 -5.99 18.79 13.50
N ASN A 285 -6.79 17.99 14.19
CA ASN A 285 -6.81 17.91 15.64
C ASN A 285 -5.85 16.82 16.16
N GLY A 286 -5.02 17.18 17.14
CA GLY A 286 -4.06 16.26 17.76
C GLY A 286 -2.87 15.95 16.85
N GLN A 287 -2.60 14.65 16.63
CA GLN A 287 -1.45 14.22 15.84
C GLN A 287 -1.70 14.39 14.33
N MET A 288 -0.64 14.64 13.56
CA MET A 288 -0.69 14.84 12.12
C MET A 288 -1.40 13.67 11.43
N LYS A 289 -2.28 13.97 10.46
CA LYS A 289 -2.99 12.95 9.68
C LYS A 289 -2.18 12.49 8.48
N ALA A 290 -2.36 11.23 8.09
CA ALA A 290 -1.77 10.66 6.89
C ALA A 290 -2.13 11.47 5.63
N PHE A 291 -3.34 12.04 5.58
CA PHE A 291 -3.79 12.92 4.48
C PHE A 291 -2.88 14.13 4.23
N ARG A 292 -2.12 14.61 5.23
CA ARG A 292 -1.18 15.74 5.06
C ARG A 292 -0.05 15.40 4.06
N TRP A 293 0.34 14.13 3.96
CA TRP A 293 1.29 13.68 2.93
C TRP A 293 0.70 13.82 1.52
N LEU A 294 -0.58 13.48 1.34
CA LEU A 294 -1.25 13.56 0.04
C LEU A 294 -1.39 15.03 -0.44
N GLU A 295 -1.68 15.93 0.50
CA GLU A 295 -1.68 17.38 0.27
C GLU A 295 -0.29 17.87 -0.16
N ALA A 296 0.76 17.45 0.55
CA ALA A 296 2.15 17.85 0.31
C ALA A 296 2.81 17.29 -0.97
N GLY A 297 2.10 16.49 -1.77
CA GLY A 297 2.63 15.95 -3.04
C GLY A 297 2.90 14.45 -3.07
N VAL A 298 2.63 13.70 -2.00
CA VAL A 298 2.85 12.24 -1.94
C VAL A 298 1.69 11.47 -2.58
N THR A 299 1.95 10.36 -3.26
CA THR A 299 0.92 9.57 -3.96
C THR A 299 0.24 8.52 -3.07
N GLY A 300 0.97 7.99 -2.07
CA GLY A 300 0.43 7.06 -1.08
C GLY A 300 0.84 7.41 0.36
N SER A 301 -0.07 7.19 1.29
CA SER A 301 0.21 7.26 2.72
C SER A 301 -0.52 6.17 3.52
N TYR A 302 -0.12 6.00 4.77
CA TYR A 302 -0.69 5.02 5.70
C TYR A 302 -0.83 5.64 7.09
N GLY A 303 -1.86 5.25 7.84
CA GLY A 303 -2.01 5.67 9.23
C GLY A 303 -3.01 4.86 10.03
N ALA A 304 -2.76 4.67 11.32
CA ALA A 304 -3.66 3.93 12.20
C ALA A 304 -4.94 4.73 12.54
N VAL A 305 -6.11 4.08 12.54
CA VAL A 305 -7.43 4.69 12.87
C VAL A 305 -7.78 4.63 14.38
N THR A 306 -6.85 4.09 15.16
CA THR A 306 -6.87 3.94 16.62
C THR A 306 -5.42 3.99 17.12
N GLU A 307 -5.18 3.82 18.42
CA GLU A 307 -3.85 3.62 19.00
C GLU A 307 -3.30 2.24 18.60
N PRO A 308 -2.26 2.13 17.74
CA PRO A 308 -1.77 0.84 17.26
C PRO A 308 -0.76 0.17 18.21
N CYS A 309 -0.32 0.85 19.27
CA CYS A 309 0.61 0.35 20.29
C CYS A 309 2.06 0.11 19.83
N ASN A 310 2.56 0.93 18.89
CA ASN A 310 3.97 0.95 18.45
C ASN A 310 4.56 -0.43 18.04
N TYR A 311 3.75 -1.40 17.65
CA TYR A 311 4.23 -2.66 17.08
C TYR A 311 4.73 -2.40 15.64
N PRO A 312 6.01 -2.68 15.30
CA PRO A 312 6.54 -2.50 13.95
C PRO A 312 5.68 -3.19 12.87
N ALA A 313 5.14 -4.37 13.19
CA ALA A 313 4.28 -5.18 12.33
C ALA A 313 2.99 -4.47 11.84
N LYS A 314 2.53 -3.43 12.55
CA LYS A 314 1.32 -2.66 12.20
C LYS A 314 1.60 -1.46 11.29
N PHE A 315 2.81 -1.31 10.78
CA PHE A 315 3.23 -0.23 9.89
C PHE A 315 3.99 -0.79 8.68
N PRO A 316 4.10 -0.04 7.58
CA PRO A 316 4.82 -0.49 6.40
C PRO A 316 6.28 -0.86 6.71
N ASN A 317 6.64 -2.09 6.40
CA ASN A 317 8.02 -2.56 6.44
C ASN A 317 8.73 -2.16 5.11
N PRO A 318 9.73 -1.25 5.13
CA PRO A 318 10.43 -0.84 3.91
C PRO A 318 11.12 -2.02 3.19
N GLN A 319 11.56 -3.04 3.93
CA GLN A 319 12.19 -4.25 3.37
C GLN A 319 11.24 -5.08 2.49
N VAL A 320 9.93 -4.86 2.57
CA VAL A 320 8.92 -5.51 1.71
C VAL A 320 8.31 -4.51 0.75
N LEU A 321 8.02 -3.28 1.22
CA LEU A 321 7.41 -2.21 0.44
C LEU A 321 8.25 -1.81 -0.77
N ILE A 322 9.52 -1.45 -0.53
CA ILE A 322 10.41 -0.87 -1.53
C ILE A 322 10.72 -1.91 -2.63
N PRO A 323 11.16 -3.14 -2.33
CA PRO A 323 11.33 -4.17 -3.36
C PRO A 323 10.03 -4.47 -4.11
N SER A 324 8.90 -4.61 -3.40
CA SER A 324 7.62 -4.90 -4.05
C SER A 324 7.23 -3.86 -5.09
N TYR A 325 7.49 -2.58 -4.82
CA TYR A 325 7.16 -1.48 -5.73
C TYR A 325 8.16 -1.41 -6.92
N LEU A 326 9.45 -1.64 -6.66
CA LEU A 326 10.49 -1.73 -7.69
C LEU A 326 10.37 -2.97 -8.59
N ASP A 327 9.72 -4.03 -8.14
CA ASP A 327 9.34 -5.19 -8.97
C ASP A 327 8.20 -4.89 -9.96
N GLY A 328 7.68 -3.65 -9.98
CA GLY A 328 6.59 -3.24 -10.87
C GLY A 328 5.20 -3.67 -10.39
N LYS A 329 5.00 -3.85 -9.09
CA LYS A 329 3.66 -4.00 -8.49
C LYS A 329 3.04 -2.62 -8.32
N THR A 330 1.71 -2.54 -8.33
CA THR A 330 1.00 -1.28 -8.07
C THR A 330 1.18 -0.81 -6.62
N LEU A 331 0.98 0.48 -6.37
CA LEU A 331 1.08 1.10 -5.04
C LEU A 331 0.25 0.33 -3.99
N ILE A 332 -0.99 -0.07 -4.34
CA ILE A 332 -1.86 -0.80 -3.43
C ILE A 332 -1.33 -2.21 -3.08
N GLU A 333 -0.76 -2.93 -4.05
CA GLU A 333 -0.12 -4.23 -3.81
C GLU A 333 1.10 -4.05 -2.90
N ALA A 334 2.02 -3.16 -3.25
CA ALA A 334 3.24 -2.92 -2.48
C ALA A 334 2.93 -2.55 -1.03
N TYR A 335 1.92 -1.70 -0.80
CA TYR A 335 1.48 -1.35 0.56
C TYR A 335 0.91 -2.53 1.33
N TRP A 336 -0.05 -3.26 0.75
CA TRP A 336 -0.68 -4.37 1.44
C TRP A 336 0.30 -5.53 1.72
N LYS A 337 1.31 -5.74 0.87
CA LYS A 337 2.41 -6.70 1.15
C LYS A 337 3.26 -6.26 2.33
N SER A 338 3.42 -4.95 2.55
CA SER A 338 4.36 -4.39 3.51
C SER A 338 3.88 -4.36 4.97
N VAL A 339 2.58 -4.47 5.23
CA VAL A 339 2.01 -4.37 6.59
C VAL A 339 1.56 -5.74 7.07
N GLN A 340 2.23 -6.27 8.10
CA GLN A 340 1.95 -7.61 8.62
C GLN A 340 0.63 -7.67 9.40
N GLN A 341 0.29 -6.62 10.14
CA GLN A 341 -0.88 -6.53 11.01
C GLN A 341 -1.71 -5.28 10.66
N PRO A 342 -2.36 -5.24 9.48
CA PRO A 342 -2.98 -4.01 8.95
C PRO A 342 -4.37 -3.71 9.52
N GLY A 343 -4.91 -4.54 10.42
CA GLY A 343 -6.30 -4.46 10.88
C GLY A 343 -6.78 -3.07 11.31
N GLU A 344 -5.90 -2.33 11.99
CA GLU A 344 -6.14 -0.98 12.53
C GLU A 344 -5.60 0.14 11.62
N GLY A 345 -5.10 -0.20 10.43
CA GLY A 345 -4.39 0.69 9.50
C GLY A 345 -5.18 1.09 8.27
N LEU A 346 -5.31 2.39 8.02
CA LEU A 346 -5.94 2.96 6.83
C LEU A 346 -4.88 3.14 5.73
N PHE A 347 -5.12 2.53 4.57
CA PHE A 347 -4.33 2.77 3.35
C PHE A 347 -4.97 3.90 2.54
N ILE A 348 -4.22 4.95 2.22
CA ILE A 348 -4.72 6.08 1.43
C ILE A 348 -3.79 6.38 0.25
N GLY A 349 -4.35 6.84 -0.87
CA GLY A 349 -3.58 7.19 -2.06
C GLY A 349 -4.25 6.81 -3.38
N GLU A 350 -3.49 6.91 -4.46
CA GLU A 350 -3.87 6.41 -5.78
C GLU A 350 -3.41 4.94 -5.92
N PRO A 351 -4.33 3.96 -6.11
CA PRO A 351 -4.00 2.55 -5.90
C PRO A 351 -3.20 1.91 -7.03
N LEU A 352 -3.34 2.39 -8.28
CA LEU A 352 -2.75 1.76 -9.46
C LEU A 352 -1.38 2.33 -9.84
N ALA A 353 -0.94 3.43 -9.23
CA ALA A 353 0.35 4.08 -9.47
C ALA A 353 1.49 3.07 -9.48
N ARG A 354 2.36 3.13 -10.49
CA ARG A 354 3.36 2.08 -10.74
C ARG A 354 4.64 2.61 -11.44
N PRO A 355 5.58 3.23 -10.70
CA PRO A 355 6.78 3.85 -11.26
C PRO A 355 7.69 2.91 -12.04
N TRP A 356 7.94 1.72 -11.50
CA TRP A 356 8.80 0.71 -12.13
C TRP A 356 7.98 -0.39 -12.82
N ALA A 357 6.93 0.00 -13.56
CA ALA A 357 6.14 -0.94 -14.35
C ALA A 357 7.06 -1.83 -15.21
N ASN A 358 6.83 -3.15 -15.19
CA ASN A 358 7.47 -4.03 -16.16
C ASN A 358 6.84 -3.74 -17.53
N VAL A 359 7.63 -3.16 -18.43
CA VAL A 359 7.28 -3.02 -19.84
C VAL A 359 7.70 -4.31 -20.51
N ASN A 360 6.72 -5.11 -20.94
CA ASN A 360 6.90 -6.20 -21.89
C ASN A 360 6.71 -5.65 -23.31
#